data_AF-A0A5S9IRG4-F1
#
_entry.id   AF-A0A5S9IRG4-F1
#
_cell.length_a   1.000
_cell.length_b   1.000
_cell.length_c   1.000
_cell.angle_alpha   90.00
_cell.angle_beta   90.00
_cell.angle_gamma   90.00
#
_symmetry.space_group_name_H-M   'P 1'
#
loop_
_entity.id
_entity.type
_entity.pdbx_description
1 polymer ?
#
loop_
_entity_poly.entity_id
_entity_poly.type
_entity_poly.pdbx_seq_one_letter_code
_entity_poly.pdbx_strand_id
1 'polypeptide(L)'
;MPINFYWDKEGCHVTKVESQGLCTSFSLSDGTGFKIGIPLDELERLVKMDLVNNFVNVNLSVFLDKFEMTANQWKVISCVLRQSEEITKAFAGYPKLQKLIELPYEKLHKLPTLLYGGYIRGLYLSYPLNFTRMPRSKFYSNLFSDNEYLVTVRLDEKYNITEVRNETISPSHYLGDYFV
;
A
#
# COMPACT_ATOMS: atom_id res chain seq x y z
N MET A 1 -2.51 -10.66 -21.37
CA MET A 1 -3.87 -10.64 -20.80
C MET A 1 -4.08 -9.27 -20.17
N PRO A 2 -5.27 -8.64 -20.29
CA PRO A 2 -5.52 -7.34 -19.67
C PRO A 2 -5.55 -7.45 -18.14
N ILE A 3 -4.96 -6.47 -17.46
CA ILE A 3 -5.03 -6.34 -16.00
C ILE A 3 -6.42 -5.79 -15.63
N ASN A 4 -7.17 -6.50 -14.77
CA ASN A 4 -8.46 -6.02 -14.30
C ASN A 4 -8.28 -5.32 -12.95
N PHE A 5 -8.73 -4.08 -12.87
CA PHE A 5 -8.71 -3.30 -11.65
C PHE A 5 -10.08 -3.37 -11.00
N TYR A 6 -10.13 -3.73 -9.72
CA TYR A 6 -11.35 -3.80 -8.94
C TYR A 6 -11.27 -2.80 -7.81
N TRP A 7 -12.16 -1.83 -7.86
CA TRP A 7 -12.40 -0.94 -6.75
C TRP A 7 -13.51 -1.54 -5.89
N ASP A 8 -13.45 -1.41 -4.56
CA ASP A 8 -14.40 -1.99 -3.60
C ASP A 8 -15.82 -1.34 -3.66
N LYS A 9 -16.16 -0.74 -4.80
CA LYS A 9 -17.48 -0.22 -5.15
C LYS A 9 -17.94 -1.04 -6.35
N GLU A 10 -18.99 -1.83 -6.16
CA GLU A 10 -19.60 -2.60 -7.25
C GLU A 10 -19.80 -1.74 -8.50
N GLY A 11 -19.40 -2.27 -9.66
CA GLY A 11 -19.57 -1.64 -10.97
C GLY A 11 -18.51 -0.59 -11.35
N CYS A 12 -17.55 -0.27 -10.48
CA CYS A 12 -16.47 0.66 -10.81
C CYS A 12 -15.32 -0.06 -11.56
N HIS A 13 -14.99 0.41 -12.77
CA HIS A 13 -13.99 -0.19 -13.65
C HIS A 13 -13.07 0.87 -14.26
N VAL A 14 -11.88 0.46 -14.71
CA VAL A 14 -10.95 1.37 -15.41
C VAL A 14 -11.47 1.68 -16.81
N THR A 15 -11.56 2.98 -17.12
CA THR A 15 -12.02 3.50 -18.41
C THR A 15 -10.88 4.03 -19.26
N LYS A 16 -9.76 4.43 -18.65
CA LYS A 16 -8.60 4.99 -19.35
C LYS A 16 -7.30 4.69 -18.60
N VAL A 17 -6.25 4.37 -19.34
CA VAL A 17 -4.88 4.20 -18.84
C VAL A 17 -3.96 5.13 -19.60
N GLU A 18 -3.17 5.93 -18.89
CA GLU A 18 -2.22 6.87 -19.48
C GLU A 18 -0.85 6.69 -18.84
N SER A 19 0.17 6.42 -19.64
CA SER A 19 1.56 6.39 -19.19
C SER A 19 2.23 7.72 -19.48
N GLN A 20 2.80 8.35 -18.45
CA GLN A 20 3.55 9.60 -18.55
C GLN A 20 4.83 9.49 -17.73
N GLY A 21 5.96 9.29 -18.42
CA GLY A 21 7.27 9.15 -17.79
C GLY A 21 7.31 7.93 -16.87
N LEU A 22 7.62 8.15 -15.58
CA LEU A 22 7.72 7.10 -14.56
C LEU A 22 6.36 6.75 -13.93
N CYS A 23 5.25 7.27 -14.42
CA CYS A 23 3.94 7.13 -13.79
C CYS A 23 2.90 6.58 -14.76
N THR A 24 2.04 5.68 -14.27
CA THR A 24 0.83 5.23 -14.95
C THR A 24 -0.40 5.74 -14.21
N SER A 25 -1.27 6.46 -14.93
CA SER A 25 -2.52 7.01 -14.42
C SER A 25 -3.70 6.16 -14.88
N PHE A 26 -4.63 5.88 -13.97
CA PHE A 26 -5.83 5.09 -14.21
C PHE A 26 -7.06 5.94 -13.91
N SER A 27 -7.94 6.09 -14.91
CA SER A 27 -9.24 6.73 -14.74
C SER A 27 -10.31 5.67 -14.52
N LEU A 28 -11.24 5.95 -13.59
CA LEU A 28 -12.31 5.05 -13.20
C LEU A 28 -13.67 5.53 -13.73
N SER A 29 -14.60 4.60 -13.89
CA SER A 29 -15.94 4.86 -14.44
C SER A 29 -16.82 5.75 -13.55
N ASP A 30 -16.47 5.92 -12.28
CA ASP A 30 -17.16 6.83 -11.36
C ASP A 30 -16.54 8.25 -11.33
N GLY A 31 -15.63 8.55 -12.26
CA GLY A 31 -14.97 9.85 -12.38
C GLY A 31 -13.76 10.02 -11.47
N THR A 32 -13.46 9.05 -10.60
CA THR A 32 -12.23 9.05 -9.82
C THR A 32 -11.05 8.50 -10.62
N GLY A 33 -9.86 8.53 -10.03
CA GLY A 33 -8.67 7.95 -10.64
C GLY A 33 -7.53 7.85 -9.64
N PHE A 34 -6.52 7.08 -10.01
CA PHE A 34 -5.31 6.90 -9.20
C PHE A 34 -4.07 6.87 -10.10
N LYS A 35 -2.90 7.08 -9.50
CA LYS A 35 -1.62 7.06 -10.19
C LYS A 35 -0.68 6.09 -9.48
N ILE A 36 -0.05 5.22 -10.25
CA ILE A 36 1.03 4.35 -9.79
C ILE A 36 2.34 4.96 -10.30
N GLY A 37 3.33 5.12 -9.44
CA GLY A 37 4.67 5.59 -9.79
C GLY A 37 5.51 4.53 -10.53
N ILE A 38 4.90 3.80 -11.46
CA ILE A 38 5.56 2.77 -12.28
C ILE A 38 5.07 2.92 -13.72
N PRO A 39 5.95 2.89 -14.74
CA PRO A 39 5.58 2.78 -16.15
C PRO A 39 4.70 1.57 -16.45
N LEU A 40 3.81 1.67 -17.44
CA LEU A 40 2.83 0.61 -17.74
C LEU A 40 3.48 -0.71 -18.16
N ASP A 41 4.56 -0.64 -18.93
CA ASP A 41 5.35 -1.80 -19.37
C ASP A 41 6.02 -2.53 -18.20
N GLU A 42 6.57 -1.77 -17.26
CA GLU A 42 7.17 -2.32 -16.04
C GLU A 42 6.11 -2.92 -15.11
N LEU A 43 4.96 -2.25 -14.96
CA LEU A 43 3.81 -2.79 -14.23
C LEU A 43 3.35 -4.12 -14.84
N GLU A 44 3.20 -4.18 -16.17
CA GLU A 44 2.85 -5.42 -16.86
C GLU A 44 3.92 -6.51 -16.69
N ARG A 45 5.21 -6.15 -16.71
CA ARG A 45 6.31 -7.10 -16.52
C ARG A 45 6.28 -7.70 -15.12
N LEU A 46 6.14 -6.86 -14.12
CA LEU A 46 6.05 -7.22 -12.71
C LEU A 46 4.85 -8.16 -12.47
N VAL A 47 3.68 -7.77 -12.97
CA VAL A 47 2.47 -8.62 -12.97
C VAL A 47 2.73 -9.98 -13.63
N LYS A 48 3.36 -10.01 -14.81
CA LYS A 48 3.65 -11.26 -15.53
C LYS A 48 4.61 -12.15 -14.74
N MET A 49 5.62 -11.59 -14.07
CA MET A 49 6.55 -12.36 -13.23
C MET A 49 5.85 -12.98 -12.01
N ASP A 50 5.00 -12.21 -11.35
CA ASP A 50 4.28 -12.71 -10.16
C ASP A 50 3.24 -13.80 -10.56
N LEU A 51 2.55 -13.63 -11.69
CA LEU A 51 1.67 -14.66 -12.26
C LEU A 51 2.41 -15.95 -12.65
N VAL A 52 3.64 -15.85 -13.16
CA VAL A 52 4.47 -17.03 -13.48
C VAL A 52 4.89 -17.77 -12.20
N ASN A 53 5.14 -17.04 -11.11
CA ASN A 53 5.55 -17.61 -9.83
C ASN A 53 4.36 -18.15 -9.01
N ASN A 54 3.17 -17.57 -9.17
CA ASN A 54 1.99 -17.81 -8.32
C ASN A 54 0.72 -18.10 -9.15
N PHE A 55 0.69 -19.18 -9.95
CA PHE A 55 -0.50 -19.77 -10.60
C PHE A 55 -0.83 -19.37 -12.06
N VAL A 56 -1.01 -20.42 -12.88
CA VAL A 56 -1.54 -20.38 -14.25
C VAL A 56 -3.01 -19.91 -14.24
N ASN A 57 -3.32 -18.88 -15.03
CA ASN A 57 -4.69 -18.40 -15.35
C ASN A 57 -5.55 -17.85 -14.20
N VAL A 58 -5.02 -16.91 -13.41
CA VAL A 58 -5.87 -16.10 -12.51
C VAL A 58 -6.16 -14.75 -13.18
N ASN A 59 -7.44 -14.40 -13.30
CA ASN A 59 -7.84 -13.03 -13.61
C ASN A 59 -7.25 -12.11 -12.53
N LEU A 60 -6.15 -11.42 -12.87
CA LEU A 60 -5.47 -10.54 -11.93
C LEU A 60 -6.45 -9.43 -11.51
N SER A 61 -6.74 -9.40 -10.21
CA SER A 61 -7.55 -8.37 -9.59
C SER A 61 -6.62 -7.47 -8.79
N VAL A 62 -6.59 -6.18 -9.13
CA VAL A 62 -5.87 -5.17 -8.33
C VAL A 62 -6.87 -4.51 -7.40
N PHE A 63 -6.63 -4.59 -6.09
CA PHE A 63 -7.45 -3.98 -5.06
C PHE A 63 -6.84 -2.65 -4.61
N LEU A 64 -7.64 -1.60 -4.48
CA LEU A 64 -7.19 -0.31 -3.96
C LEU A 64 -7.78 -0.03 -2.59
N ASP A 65 -6.91 0.18 -1.60
CA ASP A 65 -7.30 0.69 -0.30
C ASP A 65 -7.48 2.20 -0.37
N LYS A 66 -8.63 2.69 0.13
CA LYS A 66 -8.85 4.13 0.28
C LYS A 66 -7.97 4.68 1.40
N PHE A 67 -7.48 5.91 1.24
CA PHE A 67 -6.90 6.65 2.37
C PHE A 67 -8.01 7.00 3.35
N GLU A 68 -8.12 6.27 4.45
CA GLU A 68 -9.22 6.41 5.42
C GLU A 68 -8.81 7.19 6.67
N MET A 69 -7.51 7.29 6.93
CA MET A 69 -7.00 7.98 8.11
C MET A 69 -7.29 9.48 8.03
N THR A 70 -7.86 10.04 9.10
CA THR A 70 -8.09 11.49 9.22
C THR A 70 -6.91 12.22 9.85
N ALA A 71 -6.86 13.55 9.71
CA ALA A 71 -5.82 14.39 10.31
C ALA A 71 -5.73 14.25 11.85
N ASN A 72 -6.88 14.18 12.52
CA ASN A 72 -6.96 13.99 13.97
C ASN A 72 -6.43 12.61 14.39
N GLN A 73 -6.77 11.56 13.64
CA GLN A 73 -6.23 10.22 13.87
C GLN A 73 -4.72 10.20 13.67
N TRP A 74 -4.23 10.82 12.58
CA TRP A 74 -2.80 10.89 12.33
C TRP A 74 -2.05 11.57 13.47
N LYS A 75 -2.55 12.69 14.01
CA LYS A 75 -1.91 13.38 15.14
C LYS A 75 -1.70 12.46 16.36
N VAL A 76 -2.64 11.57 16.63
CA VAL A 76 -2.55 10.60 17.73
C VAL A 76 -1.61 9.46 17.34
N ILE A 77 -1.86 8.82 16.20
CA ILE A 77 -1.10 7.65 15.72
C ILE A 77 0.39 7.99 15.54
N SER A 78 0.71 9.13 14.93
CA SER A 78 2.09 9.56 14.71
C SER A 78 2.85 9.70 16.03
N CYS A 79 2.19 10.19 17.07
CA CYS A 79 2.79 10.30 18.40
C CYS A 79 3.10 8.91 18.97
N VAL A 80 2.13 8.00 18.90
CA VAL A 80 2.28 6.61 19.37
C VAL A 80 3.42 5.90 18.62
N LEU A 81 3.47 6.02 17.29
CA LEU A 81 4.51 5.39 16.47
C LEU A 81 5.91 5.94 16.79
N ARG A 82 6.07 7.26 16.90
CA ARG A 82 7.38 7.91 17.17
C ARG A 82 7.90 7.62 18.57
N GLN A 83 7.02 7.40 19.54
CA GLN A 83 7.40 7.11 20.93
C GLN A 83 7.59 5.61 21.20
N SER A 84 7.18 4.75 20.28
CA SER A 84 7.29 3.30 20.45
C SER A 84 8.72 2.81 20.25
N GLU A 85 9.28 2.19 21.30
CA GLU A 85 10.57 1.52 21.21
C GLU A 85 10.53 0.33 20.23
N GLU A 86 9.40 -0.37 20.13
CA GLU A 86 9.25 -1.49 19.20
C GLU A 86 9.31 -1.03 17.75
N ILE A 87 8.62 0.08 17.42
CA ILE A 87 8.68 0.69 16.09
C ILE A 87 10.09 1.21 15.80
N THR A 88 10.71 1.89 16.77
CA THR A 88 12.08 2.38 16.62
C THR A 88 13.06 1.25 16.33
N LYS A 89 12.93 0.11 17.01
CA LYS A 89 13.74 -1.10 16.77
C LYS A 89 13.43 -1.73 15.42
N ALA A 90 12.15 -1.82 15.03
CA ALA A 90 11.76 -2.36 13.73
C ALA A 90 12.30 -1.50 12.58
N PHE A 91 12.24 -0.17 12.70
CA PHE A 91 12.73 0.73 11.66
C PHE A 91 14.25 0.95 11.71
N ALA A 92 14.96 0.31 12.64
CA ALA A 92 16.41 0.43 12.75
C ALA A 92 17.09 -0.10 11.48
N GLY A 93 17.71 0.81 10.72
CA GLY A 93 18.34 0.51 9.44
C GLY A 93 17.50 0.86 8.20
N TYR A 94 16.24 1.30 8.38
CA TYR A 94 15.31 1.64 7.30
C TYR A 94 14.89 3.11 7.38
N PRO A 95 15.78 4.06 7.03
CA PRO A 95 15.56 5.49 7.25
C PRO A 95 14.36 6.06 6.46
N LYS A 96 13.92 5.41 5.38
CA LYS A 96 12.71 5.84 4.66
C LYS A 96 11.45 5.60 5.50
N LEU A 97 11.35 4.46 6.18
CA LEU A 97 10.22 4.16 7.08
C LEU A 97 10.15 5.16 8.23
N GLN A 98 11.30 5.49 8.82
CA GLN A 98 11.37 6.54 9.84
C GLN A 98 10.91 7.90 9.30
N LYS A 99 11.31 8.27 8.08
CA LYS A 99 10.86 9.53 7.47
C LYS A 99 9.36 9.56 7.23
N LEU A 100 8.72 8.45 6.86
CA LEU A 100 7.27 8.38 6.64
C LEU A 100 6.49 8.74 7.91
N ILE A 101 6.90 8.22 9.07
CA ILE A 101 6.21 8.52 10.33
C ILE A 101 6.41 9.96 10.81
N GLU A 102 7.44 10.66 10.32
CA GLU A 102 7.70 12.07 10.63
C GLU A 102 6.90 13.04 9.74
N LEU A 103 6.30 12.56 8.64
CA LEU A 103 5.57 13.44 7.72
C LEU A 103 4.29 14.02 8.36
N PRO A 104 3.95 15.30 8.06
CA PRO A 104 2.66 15.86 8.41
C PRO A 104 1.55 15.25 7.54
N TYR A 105 0.32 15.28 8.04
CA TYR A 105 -0.85 14.69 7.39
C TYR A 105 -1.02 15.16 5.94
N GLU A 106 -0.85 16.47 5.70
CA GLU A 106 -1.03 17.15 4.41
C GLU A 106 -0.08 16.61 3.33
N LYS A 107 1.06 16.06 3.73
CA LYS A 107 2.01 15.41 2.82
C LYS A 107 1.67 13.94 2.64
N LEU A 108 1.28 13.24 3.71
CA LEU A 108 0.93 11.82 3.69
C LEU A 108 -0.22 11.52 2.72
N HIS A 109 -1.32 12.28 2.80
CA HIS A 109 -2.49 12.03 1.94
C HIS A 109 -2.25 12.39 0.45
N LYS A 110 -1.09 12.97 0.13
CA LYS A 110 -0.63 13.27 -1.23
C LYS A 110 0.46 12.33 -1.71
N LEU A 111 0.92 11.40 -0.87
CA LEU A 111 1.90 10.42 -1.28
C LEU A 111 1.31 9.53 -2.38
N PRO A 112 2.14 9.07 -3.34
CA PRO A 112 1.70 8.10 -4.33
C PRO A 112 1.34 6.77 -3.65
N THR A 113 0.37 6.06 -4.21
CA THR A 113 0.06 4.69 -3.78
C THR A 113 1.15 3.73 -4.25
N LEU A 114 1.52 2.79 -3.39
CA LEU A 114 2.48 1.72 -3.67
C LEU A 114 1.74 0.42 -3.98
N LEU A 115 2.35 -0.41 -4.83
CA LEU A 115 1.82 -1.70 -5.27
C LEU A 115 2.48 -2.83 -4.48
N TYR A 116 1.66 -3.55 -3.73
CA TYR A 116 2.01 -4.65 -2.85
C TYR A 116 1.51 -5.96 -3.45
N GLY A 117 2.35 -7.00 -3.42
CA GLY A 117 1.90 -8.37 -3.69
C GLY A 117 1.31 -8.98 -2.42
N GLY A 118 0.02 -9.34 -2.44
CA GLY A 118 -0.61 -9.92 -1.26
C GLY A 118 -0.70 -11.44 -1.31
N TYR A 119 -0.54 -12.04 -0.13
CA TYR A 119 -0.36 -13.48 0.09
C TYR A 119 -1.49 -14.40 -0.44
N ILE A 120 -2.71 -13.89 -0.70
CA ILE A 120 -3.89 -14.74 -0.96
C ILE A 120 -4.69 -14.32 -2.21
N ARG A 121 -4.66 -13.05 -2.64
CA ARG A 121 -5.64 -12.55 -3.64
C ARG A 121 -5.09 -11.53 -4.65
N GLY A 122 -3.83 -11.62 -5.06
CA GLY A 122 -3.30 -10.76 -6.11
C GLY A 122 -2.68 -9.48 -5.56
N LEU A 123 -2.80 -8.37 -6.30
CA LEU A 123 -2.06 -7.15 -6.03
C LEU A 123 -2.92 -6.12 -5.29
N TYR A 124 -2.28 -5.40 -4.38
CA TYR A 124 -2.90 -4.39 -3.54
C TYR A 124 -2.21 -3.06 -3.78
N LEU A 125 -2.98 -1.99 -3.89
CA LEU A 125 -2.48 -0.63 -3.96
C LEU A 125 -2.88 0.07 -2.67
N SER A 126 -1.89 0.53 -1.91
CA SER A 126 -2.14 1.26 -0.67
C SER A 126 -1.19 2.45 -0.55
N TYR A 127 -1.58 3.43 0.26
CA TYR A 127 -0.68 4.52 0.59
C TYR A 127 0.44 4.00 1.48
N PRO A 128 1.67 4.54 1.37
CA PRO A 128 2.81 4.11 2.19
C PRO A 128 2.53 4.13 3.70
N LEU A 129 1.55 4.95 4.10
CA LEU A 129 1.11 5.04 5.47
C LEU A 129 -0.39 5.33 5.54
N ASN A 130 -1.20 4.28 5.73
CA ASN A 130 -2.64 4.38 5.91
C ASN A 130 -3.17 3.24 6.79
N PHE A 131 -3.61 3.57 8.00
CA PHE A 131 -4.21 2.60 8.90
C PHE A 131 -5.67 2.36 8.53
N THR A 132 -5.93 1.25 7.84
CA THR A 132 -7.28 0.84 7.44
C THR A 132 -7.89 -0.03 8.54
N ARG A 133 -9.18 0.17 8.82
CA ARG A 133 -9.90 -0.71 9.74
C ARG A 133 -10.06 -2.08 9.10
N MET A 134 -9.56 -3.12 9.75
CA MET A 134 -9.74 -4.47 9.22
C MET A 134 -11.23 -4.85 9.24
N PRO A 135 -11.78 -5.41 8.15
CA PRO A 135 -13.19 -5.80 8.10
C PRO A 135 -13.55 -6.74 9.25
N ARG A 136 -14.66 -6.45 9.94
CA ARG A 136 -15.17 -7.24 11.09
C ARG A 136 -14.20 -7.34 12.26
N SER A 137 -13.23 -6.44 12.33
CA SER A 137 -12.21 -6.39 13.37
C SER A 137 -12.30 -5.10 14.20
N LYS A 138 -11.75 -5.18 15.41
CA LYS A 138 -11.52 -4.03 16.32
C LYS A 138 -10.11 -3.45 16.17
N PHE A 139 -9.40 -3.85 15.11
CA PHE A 139 -8.03 -3.42 14.88
C PHE A 139 -7.93 -2.59 13.61
N TYR A 140 -7.07 -1.59 13.67
CA TYR A 140 -6.51 -0.91 12.52
C TYR A 140 -5.19 -1.57 12.18
N SER A 141 -4.90 -1.74 10.89
CA SER A 141 -3.64 -2.32 10.43
C SER A 141 -3.05 -1.41 9.37
N ASN A 142 -1.74 -1.25 9.42
CA ASN A 142 -0.98 -0.66 8.33
C ASN A 142 0.24 -1.53 8.02
N LEU A 143 0.60 -1.54 6.76
CA LEU A 143 1.74 -2.23 6.22
C LEU A 143 2.78 -1.21 5.79
N PHE A 144 3.95 -1.24 6.44
CA PHE A 144 5.09 -0.43 6.08
C PHE A 144 6.04 -1.28 5.24
N SER A 145 6.58 -0.71 4.17
CA SER A 145 7.50 -1.40 3.26
C SER A 145 8.69 -0.53 2.89
N ASP A 146 9.89 -1.13 2.87
CA ASP A 146 11.11 -0.53 2.30
C ASP A 146 12.02 -1.64 1.73
N ASN A 147 12.27 -1.61 0.41
CA ASN A 147 13.04 -2.59 -0.38
C ASN A 147 12.71 -4.09 -0.23
N GLU A 148 13.09 -4.74 0.87
CA GLU A 148 12.85 -6.17 1.15
C GLU A 148 12.26 -6.37 2.56
N TYR A 149 11.91 -5.27 3.21
CA TYR A 149 11.50 -5.23 4.58
C TYR A 149 10.02 -4.84 4.69
N LEU A 150 9.28 -5.67 5.41
CA LEU A 150 7.87 -5.47 5.72
C LEU A 150 7.71 -5.31 7.22
N VAL A 151 7.02 -4.26 7.65
CA VAL A 151 6.57 -4.14 9.04
C VAL A 151 5.06 -4.01 9.05
N THR A 152 4.39 -4.98 9.64
CA THR A 152 2.98 -4.86 9.95
C THR A 152 2.84 -4.24 11.33
N VAL A 153 2.06 -3.16 11.42
CA VAL A 153 1.68 -2.55 12.70
C VAL A 153 0.18 -2.64 12.87
N ARG A 154 -0.26 -3.18 14.01
CA ARG A 154 -1.67 -3.22 14.40
C ARG A 154 -1.92 -2.33 15.60
N LEU A 155 -3.02 -1.59 15.52
CA LEU A 155 -3.52 -0.72 16.58
C LEU A 155 -4.92 -1.15 17.02
N ASP A 156 -5.24 -1.02 18.30
CA ASP A 156 -6.61 -1.18 18.81
C ASP A 156 -7.51 0.05 18.50
N GLU A 157 -8.77 0.01 18.91
CA GLU A 157 -9.73 1.12 18.71
C GLU A 157 -9.36 2.42 19.46
N LYS A 158 -8.40 2.34 20.39
CA LYS A 158 -7.85 3.48 21.13
C LYS A 158 -6.48 3.92 20.59
N TYR A 159 -6.04 3.35 19.46
CA TYR A 159 -4.76 3.61 18.81
C TYR A 159 -3.52 3.15 19.59
N ASN A 160 -3.67 2.20 20.52
CA ASN A 160 -2.52 1.55 21.16
C ASN A 160 -1.94 0.51 20.23
N ILE A 161 -0.60 0.41 20.16
CA ILE A 161 0.07 -0.67 19.43
C ILE A 161 -0.22 -2.00 20.13
N THR A 162 -0.78 -2.94 19.38
CA THR A 162 -1.06 -4.31 19.84
C THR A 162 -0.13 -5.33 19.22
N GLU A 163 0.48 -5.01 18.07
CA GLU A 163 1.42 -5.88 17.38
C GLU A 163 2.35 -5.06 16.48
N VAL A 164 3.64 -5.38 16.52
CA VAL A 164 4.63 -5.01 15.52
C VAL A 164 5.27 -6.30 15.02
N ARG A 165 5.10 -6.60 13.73
CA ARG A 165 5.63 -7.82 13.13
C ARG A 165 6.55 -7.47 11.97
N ASN A 166 7.76 -8.00 12.03
CA ASN A 166 8.75 -7.87 10.98
C ASN A 166 8.67 -9.12 10.10
N GLU A 167 8.50 -8.93 8.80
CA GLU A 167 8.52 -10.01 7.84
C GLU A 167 9.59 -9.71 6.79
N THR A 168 10.43 -10.71 6.47
CA THR A 168 11.33 -10.62 5.32
C THR A 168 10.50 -10.92 4.08
N ILE A 169 10.59 -10.03 3.10
CA ILE A 169 9.76 -10.12 1.91
C ILE A 169 10.24 -11.28 1.04
N SER A 170 9.37 -12.27 0.85
CA SER A 170 9.50 -13.22 -0.28
C SER A 170 9.33 -12.44 -1.59
N PRO A 171 10.04 -12.75 -2.70
CA PRO A 171 9.95 -12.06 -3.99
C PRO A 171 8.53 -11.81 -4.55
N SER A 172 7.53 -12.49 -4.01
CA SER A 172 6.09 -12.30 -4.26
C SER A 172 5.47 -11.04 -3.63
N HIS A 173 6.14 -10.28 -2.75
CA HIS A 173 5.53 -9.11 -2.10
C HIS A 173 5.87 -7.75 -2.70
N TYR A 174 6.76 -7.69 -3.70
CA TYR A 174 7.07 -6.44 -4.39
C TYR A 174 6.64 -6.45 -5.84
N LEU A 175 5.84 -5.44 -6.17
CA LEU A 175 5.93 -4.80 -7.47
C LEU A 175 6.33 -3.33 -7.28
N GLY A 176 7.57 -3.10 -6.84
CA GLY A 176 8.34 -1.86 -7.04
C GLY A 176 8.24 -0.75 -5.97
N ASP A 177 9.41 -0.28 -5.52
CA ASP A 177 9.62 1.02 -4.85
C ASP A 177 10.00 2.08 -5.91
N TYR A 178 9.30 3.22 -6.03
CA TYR A 178 9.84 4.37 -6.78
C TYR A 178 9.41 5.75 -6.21
N PHE A 179 10.39 6.67 -6.26
CA PHE A 179 10.40 8.02 -5.70
C PHE A 179 9.95 9.10 -6.71
N VAL A 180 9.50 10.25 -6.17
CA VAL A 180 9.35 11.55 -6.85
C VAL A 180 10.70 12.25 -6.94
#